data_AF-Q07W93-F1
#
_entry.id   AF-Q07W93-F1
#
_cell.length_a   1.000
_cell.length_b   1.000
_cell.length_c   1.000
_cell.angle_alpha   90.00
_cell.angle_beta   90.00
_cell.angle_gamma   90.00
#
_symmetry.space_group_name_H-M   'P 1'
#
loop_
_entity.id
_entity.type
_entity.pdbx_description
1 polymer ?
#
loop_
_entity_poly.entity_id
_entity_poly.type
_entity_poly.pdbx_seq_one_letter_code
_entity_poly.pdbx_strand_id
1 'polypeptide(L)'
;MKNFNIILGLVLLGLTSLSVQSAEIRDYHKEVIGKDCKTCHDNGIKQFPSDQSCLQCHDVDDLAKKTARSEEDKWQNPHNNLHYGKDVPCQECHSEHKTKQPLCSNCHTFKFDKHKG
;
A
#
# COMPACT_ATOMS: atom_id res chain seq x y z
N MET A 1 33.55 19.61 41.19
CA MET A 1 33.23 20.41 39.97
C MET A 1 33.74 19.78 38.68
N LYS A 2 34.98 19.24 38.63
CA LYS A 2 35.54 18.58 37.42
C LYS A 2 34.79 17.30 37.00
N ASN A 3 34.26 16.54 37.95
CA ASN A 3 33.54 15.28 37.70
C ASN A 3 32.10 15.50 37.21
N PHE A 4 31.51 16.67 37.49
CA PHE A 4 30.16 17.02 37.03
C PHE A 4 30.15 17.33 35.52
N ASN A 5 31.22 17.96 35.01
CA ASN A 5 31.41 18.22 33.58
C ASN A 5 31.65 16.93 32.77
N ILE A 6 32.20 15.88 33.40
CA ILE A 6 32.44 14.58 32.75
C ILE A 6 31.13 13.80 32.62
N ILE A 7 30.26 13.85 33.62
CA ILE A 7 28.93 13.20 33.58
C ILE A 7 28.00 13.92 32.59
N LEU A 8 28.08 15.25 32.48
CA LEU A 8 27.29 16.03 31.52
C LEU A 8 27.71 15.80 30.06
N GLY A 9 29.00 15.51 29.81
CA GLY A 9 29.52 15.19 28.48
C GLY A 9 29.14 13.80 27.96
N LEU A 10 28.90 12.82 28.85
CA LEU A 10 28.52 11.46 28.48
C LEU A 10 27.03 11.31 28.15
N VAL A 11 26.17 12.15 28.70
CA VAL A 11 24.72 12.14 28.40
C VAL A 11 24.42 12.74 27.02
N LEU A 12 25.27 13.65 26.51
CA LEU A 12 25.08 14.28 25.21
C LEU A 12 25.43 13.39 24.00
N LEU A 13 26.24 12.33 24.18
CA LEU A 13 26.59 11.41 23.09
C LEU A 13 25.55 10.31 22.81
N GLY A 14 24.52 10.16 23.66
CA GLY A 14 23.52 9.08 23.53
C GLY A 14 22.30 9.40 22.66
N LEU A 15 22.17 10.63 22.15
CA LEU A 15 20.93 11.11 21.53
C LEU A 15 20.90 11.05 19.99
N THR A 16 21.96 10.61 19.32
CA THR A 16 22.04 10.65 17.85
C THR A 16 21.81 9.27 17.23
N SER A 17 20.59 8.73 17.28
CA SER A 17 20.11 7.67 16.36
C SER A 17 18.61 7.41 16.54
N LEU A 18 17.77 8.43 16.42
CA LEU A 18 16.37 8.18 16.06
C LEU A 18 16.34 7.97 14.55
N SER A 19 16.49 6.73 14.11
CA SER A 19 16.21 6.35 12.73
C SER A 19 14.75 6.66 12.46
N VAL A 20 14.46 7.72 11.70
CA VAL A 20 13.13 7.95 11.15
C VAL A 20 12.87 6.79 10.19
N GLN A 21 12.13 5.78 10.65
CA GLN A 21 11.62 4.72 9.80
C GLN A 21 10.58 5.37 8.87
N SER A 22 10.98 5.77 7.66
CA SER A 22 10.00 6.14 6.64
C SER A 22 9.28 4.87 6.21
N ALA A 23 7.97 4.95 6.04
CA ALA A 23 7.22 3.84 5.44
C ALA A 23 7.77 3.58 4.04
N GLU A 24 8.14 2.33 3.74
CA GLU A 24 8.65 1.95 2.44
C GLU A 24 7.56 2.12 1.38
N ILE A 25 7.95 2.66 0.23
CA ILE A 25 7.14 2.79 -0.98
C ILE A 25 7.62 1.73 -1.95
N ARG A 26 6.71 1.00 -2.54
CA ARG A 26 6.97 -0.08 -3.48
C ARG A 26 7.60 0.48 -4.75
N ASP A 27 8.54 -0.28 -5.30
CA ASP A 27 9.37 0.17 -6.43
C ASP A 27 8.55 0.72 -7.59
N TYR A 28 7.45 0.05 -7.96
CA TYR A 28 6.61 0.45 -9.10
C TYR A 28 5.82 1.76 -8.89
N HIS A 29 5.48 2.12 -7.66
CA HIS A 29 4.89 3.44 -7.38
C HIS A 29 5.99 4.47 -7.19
N LYS A 30 7.08 4.12 -6.50
CA LYS A 30 8.25 5.00 -6.28
C LYS A 30 8.81 5.57 -7.58
N GLU A 31 8.85 4.79 -8.66
CA GLU A 31 9.29 5.26 -9.98
C GLU A 31 8.39 6.36 -10.58
N VAL A 32 7.11 6.37 -10.25
CA VAL A 32 6.10 7.30 -10.80
C VAL A 32 5.85 8.49 -9.88
N ILE A 33 5.75 8.26 -8.56
CA ILE A 33 5.38 9.27 -7.56
C ILE A 33 6.60 9.83 -6.79
N GLY A 34 7.75 9.16 -6.87
CA GLY A 34 8.95 9.55 -6.14
C GLY A 34 8.75 9.57 -4.63
N LYS A 35 8.88 10.75 -4.03
CA LYS A 35 8.73 11.00 -2.58
C LYS A 35 7.46 11.80 -2.24
N ASP A 36 6.56 12.00 -3.20
CA ASP A 36 5.35 12.79 -2.96
C ASP A 36 4.23 11.98 -2.31
N CYS A 37 4.31 11.87 -0.98
CA CYS A 37 3.30 11.16 -0.18
C CYS A 37 1.88 11.72 -0.36
N LYS A 38 1.72 12.99 -0.76
CA LYS A 38 0.39 13.60 -0.93
C LYS A 38 -0.37 13.04 -2.11
N THR A 39 0.33 12.41 -3.07
CA THR A 39 -0.28 11.71 -4.20
C THR A 39 -1.32 10.70 -3.73
N CYS A 40 -1.03 9.97 -2.65
CA CYS A 40 -1.94 8.98 -2.10
C CYS A 40 -2.68 9.48 -0.85
N HIS A 41 -2.01 10.21 0.05
CA HIS A 41 -2.56 10.58 1.35
C HIS A 41 -3.51 11.79 1.32
N ASP A 42 -4.62 11.65 0.62
CA ASP A 42 -5.71 12.62 0.51
C ASP A 42 -6.51 12.81 1.80
N ASN A 43 -6.61 11.78 2.63
CA ASN A 43 -7.28 11.80 3.93
C ASN A 43 -6.32 11.96 5.12
N GLY A 44 -5.04 12.24 4.86
CA GLY A 44 -3.99 12.39 5.85
C GLY A 44 -3.10 11.15 6.03
N ILE A 45 -1.90 11.36 6.58
CA ILE A 45 -0.79 10.38 6.56
C ILE A 45 -1.04 9.09 7.36
N LYS A 46 -2.02 9.10 8.26
CA LYS A 46 -2.39 7.94 9.11
C LYS A 46 -3.73 7.32 8.73
N GLN A 47 -4.36 7.81 7.67
CA GLN A 47 -5.63 7.29 7.17
C GLN A 47 -5.39 6.53 5.86
N PHE A 48 -6.31 5.62 5.54
CA PHE A 48 -6.31 5.00 4.22
C PHE A 48 -6.60 6.05 3.14
N PRO A 49 -5.93 5.94 1.97
CA PRO A 49 -6.28 6.77 0.84
C PRO A 49 -7.71 6.46 0.38
N SER A 50 -8.40 7.44 -0.20
CA SER A 50 -9.61 7.11 -0.95
C SER A 50 -9.26 6.37 -2.25
N ASP A 51 -10.24 5.72 -2.87
CA ASP A 51 -10.06 5.10 -4.19
C ASP A 51 -9.67 6.13 -5.26
N GLN A 52 -10.03 7.41 -5.09
CA GLN A 52 -9.67 8.46 -6.03
C GLN A 52 -8.15 8.59 -6.18
N SER A 53 -7.37 8.37 -5.12
CA SER A 53 -5.91 8.37 -5.18
C SER A 53 -5.35 7.31 -6.12
N CYS A 54 -6.07 6.20 -6.31
CA CYS A 54 -5.72 5.14 -7.26
C CYS A 54 -6.28 5.46 -8.66
N LEU A 55 -7.54 5.87 -8.72
CA LEU A 55 -8.29 6.07 -9.96
C LEU A 55 -7.82 7.27 -10.79
N GLN A 56 -7.06 8.19 -10.19
CA GLN A 56 -6.37 9.26 -10.94
C GLN A 56 -5.40 8.73 -12.01
N CYS A 57 -4.83 7.54 -11.79
CA CYS A 57 -3.84 6.92 -12.67
C CYS A 57 -4.29 5.56 -13.23
N HIS A 58 -5.19 4.87 -12.54
CA HIS A 58 -5.65 3.54 -12.89
C HIS A 58 -7.14 3.49 -13.17
N ASP A 59 -7.51 3.35 -14.44
CA ASP A 59 -8.91 3.19 -14.82
C ASP A 59 -9.43 1.78 -14.44
N VAL A 60 -10.53 1.73 -13.69
CA VAL A 60 -11.09 0.47 -13.16
C VAL A 60 -11.63 -0.44 -14.27
N ASP A 61 -12.16 0.12 -15.35
CA ASP A 61 -12.68 -0.65 -16.48
C ASP A 61 -11.54 -1.32 -17.24
N ASP A 62 -10.43 -0.62 -17.41
CA ASP A 62 -9.23 -1.17 -18.02
C ASP A 62 -8.56 -2.22 -17.14
N LEU A 63 -8.55 -2.04 -15.82
CA LEU A 63 -8.12 -3.08 -14.88
C LEU A 63 -9.00 -4.33 -15.01
N ALA A 64 -10.32 -4.17 -14.97
CA ALA A 64 -11.27 -5.27 -15.13
C ALA A 64 -11.10 -6.02 -16.46
N LYS A 65 -10.86 -5.32 -17.57
CA LYS A 65 -10.55 -5.94 -18.87
C LYS A 65 -9.23 -6.70 -18.84
N LYS A 66 -8.17 -6.10 -18.28
CA LYS A 66 -6.83 -6.70 -18.22
C LYS A 66 -6.77 -7.94 -17.32
N THR A 67 -7.65 -8.02 -16.33
CA THR A 67 -7.77 -9.17 -15.42
C THR A 67 -8.98 -10.05 -15.72
N ALA A 68 -9.57 -9.91 -16.90
CA ALA A 68 -10.62 -10.80 -17.36
C ALA A 68 -10.13 -12.25 -17.35
N ARG A 69 -11.04 -13.15 -16.98
CA ARG A 69 -10.81 -14.59 -16.97
C ARG A 69 -11.59 -15.26 -18.10
N SER A 70 -11.41 -16.57 -18.25
CA SER A 70 -12.25 -17.39 -19.12
C SER A 70 -13.73 -17.22 -18.76
N GLU A 71 -14.62 -17.59 -19.67
CA GLU A 71 -16.07 -17.50 -19.42
C GLU A 71 -16.51 -18.33 -18.20
N GLU A 72 -15.88 -19.49 -17.99
CA GLU A 72 -16.11 -20.36 -16.82
C GLU A 72 -15.70 -19.69 -15.50
N ASP A 73 -14.58 -18.96 -15.50
CA ASP A 73 -14.01 -18.32 -14.32
C ASP A 73 -14.28 -16.81 -14.26
N LYS A 74 -15.20 -16.28 -15.07
CA LYS A 74 -15.38 -14.82 -15.25
C LYS A 74 -15.62 -14.08 -13.94
N TRP A 75 -16.28 -14.74 -12.98
CA TRP A 75 -16.60 -14.21 -11.67
C TRP A 75 -15.43 -14.19 -10.67
N GLN A 76 -14.30 -14.81 -11.03
CA GLN A 76 -13.03 -14.76 -10.30
C GLN A 76 -12.15 -13.57 -10.74
N ASN A 77 -12.68 -12.66 -11.56
CA ASN A 77 -11.99 -11.44 -11.92
C ASN A 77 -11.87 -10.54 -10.67
N PRO A 78 -10.65 -10.25 -10.17
CA PRO A 78 -10.48 -9.51 -8.91
C PRO A 78 -10.98 -8.06 -8.99
N HIS A 79 -11.10 -7.51 -10.20
CA HIS A 79 -11.57 -6.13 -10.43
C HIS A 79 -12.98 -6.10 -11.04
N ASN A 80 -13.66 -7.24 -11.16
CA ASN A 80 -15.08 -7.33 -11.52
C ASN A 80 -15.69 -8.65 -11.02
N ASN A 81 -15.87 -8.76 -9.71
CA ASN A 81 -16.21 -10.03 -9.05
C ASN A 81 -17.72 -10.20 -8.84
N LEU A 82 -18.15 -11.42 -8.48
CA LEU A 82 -19.57 -11.75 -8.29
C LEU A 82 -20.27 -10.96 -7.18
N HIS A 83 -19.57 -10.69 -6.08
CA HIS A 83 -20.20 -10.14 -4.87
C HIS A 83 -20.36 -8.62 -4.95
N TYR A 84 -19.37 -7.96 -5.53
CA TYR A 84 -19.23 -6.50 -5.43
C TYR A 84 -19.00 -5.83 -6.79
N GLY A 85 -18.98 -6.59 -7.90
CA GLY A 85 -18.64 -6.05 -9.20
C GLY A 85 -17.29 -5.35 -9.17
N LYS A 86 -17.29 -4.06 -9.51
CA LYS A 86 -16.10 -3.19 -9.57
C LYS A 86 -15.95 -2.28 -8.35
N ASP A 87 -16.84 -2.40 -7.35
CA ASP A 87 -16.97 -1.42 -6.26
C ASP A 87 -16.20 -1.82 -4.99
N VAL A 88 -15.30 -2.81 -5.07
CA VAL A 88 -14.42 -3.16 -3.94
C VAL A 88 -13.35 -2.07 -3.81
N PRO A 89 -13.19 -1.44 -2.63
CA PRO A 89 -12.15 -0.44 -2.46
C PRO A 89 -10.76 -1.03 -2.73
N CYS A 90 -9.92 -0.26 -3.43
CA CYS A 90 -8.61 -0.70 -3.92
C CYS A 90 -7.73 -1.23 -2.77
N GLN A 91 -7.80 -0.52 -1.65
CA GLN A 91 -7.03 -0.79 -0.44
C GLN A 91 -7.46 -2.07 0.30
N GLU A 92 -8.60 -2.68 -0.06
CA GLU A 92 -9.01 -3.97 0.50
C GLU A 92 -8.11 -5.13 0.07
N CYS A 93 -7.45 -5.00 -1.08
CA CYS A 93 -6.51 -6.01 -1.58
C CYS A 93 -5.08 -5.46 -1.72
N HIS A 94 -4.93 -4.18 -2.08
CA HIS A 94 -3.63 -3.56 -2.37
C HIS A 94 -3.15 -2.70 -1.20
N SER A 95 -1.92 -2.93 -0.72
CA SER A 95 -1.32 -2.11 0.33
C SER A 95 0.09 -1.70 -0.06
N GLU A 96 0.40 -0.43 0.20
CA GLU A 96 1.69 0.16 -0.19
C GLU A 96 2.77 -0.17 0.85
N HIS A 97 2.47 0.06 2.13
CA HIS A 97 3.46 0.03 3.21
C HIS A 97 3.56 -1.33 3.92
N LYS A 98 2.85 -2.36 3.44
CA LYS A 98 2.91 -3.73 3.95
C LYS A 98 2.33 -4.70 2.92
N THR A 99 2.70 -5.97 3.02
CA THR A 99 2.09 -7.03 2.20
C THR A 99 0.63 -7.26 2.62
N LYS A 100 -0.27 -7.40 1.64
CA LYS A 100 -1.68 -7.74 1.84
C LYS A 100 -2.13 -8.86 0.90
N GLN A 101 -2.86 -9.83 1.45
CA GLN A 101 -3.48 -10.89 0.65
C GLN A 101 -4.76 -10.38 -0.04
N PRO A 102 -5.16 -10.94 -1.19
CA PRO A 102 -6.43 -10.61 -1.83
C PRO A 102 -7.60 -10.93 -0.91
N LEU A 103 -8.62 -10.05 -0.89
CA LEU A 103 -9.85 -10.25 -0.11
C LEU A 103 -10.50 -11.63 -0.39
N CYS A 104 -10.48 -12.07 -1.65
CA CYS A 104 -11.07 -13.34 -2.10
C CYS A 104 -10.47 -14.55 -1.37
N SER A 105 -9.20 -14.48 -0.98
CA SER A 105 -8.47 -15.59 -0.35
C SER A 105 -8.95 -15.92 1.06
N ASN A 106 -9.81 -15.07 1.64
CA ASN A 106 -10.47 -15.36 2.92
C ASN A 106 -11.52 -16.49 2.78
N CYS A 107 -12.06 -16.71 1.58
CA CYS A 107 -13.11 -17.71 1.34
C CYS A 107 -12.80 -18.65 0.16
N HIS A 108 -11.99 -18.22 -0.80
CA HIS A 108 -11.70 -18.94 -2.03
C HIS A 108 -10.23 -19.27 -2.18
N THR A 109 -9.93 -20.28 -2.99
CA THR A 109 -8.57 -20.75 -3.28
C THR A 109 -8.10 -20.34 -4.68
N PHE A 110 -8.66 -19.27 -5.23
CA PHE A 110 -8.31 -18.75 -6.56
C PHE A 110 -6.83 -18.36 -6.62
N LYS A 111 -6.20 -18.60 -7.77
CA LYS A 111 -4.82 -18.19 -8.03
C LYS A 111 -4.77 -16.84 -8.72
N PHE A 112 -4.01 -15.91 -8.16
CA PHE A 112 -3.78 -14.56 -8.70
C PHE A 112 -2.28 -14.35 -8.92
N ASP A 113 -1.69 -15.01 -9.92
CA ASP A 113 -0.23 -15.06 -10.13
C ASP A 113 0.44 -13.67 -10.33
N LYS A 114 -0.37 -12.69 -10.76
CA LYS A 114 0.05 -11.30 -10.97
C LYS A 114 -0.11 -10.42 -9.73
N HIS A 115 -0.77 -10.88 -8.67
CA HIS A 115 -0.84 -10.15 -7.41
C HIS A 115 0.50 -10.21 -6.72
N LYS A 116 1.09 -9.06 -6.39
CA LYS A 116 2.42 -8.96 -5.77
C LYS A 116 2.36 -8.65 -4.27
N GLY A 117 1.21 -8.88 -3.65
CA GLY A 117 0.98 -8.55 -2.24
C GLY A 117 1.01 -7.06 -2.01
#